data_AF-A0A0R1Y3U7-F1
#
_entry.id   AF-A0A0R1Y3U7-F1
#
_cell.length_a   1.000
_cell.length_b   1.000
_cell.length_c   1.000
_cell.angle_alpha   90.00
_cell.angle_beta   90.00
_cell.angle_gamma   90.00
#
_symmetry.space_group_name_H-M   'P 1'
#
loop_
_entity.id
_entity.type
_entity.pdbx_description
1 polymer ?
#
loop_
_entity_poly.entity_id
_entity_poly.type
_entity_poly.pdbx_seq_one_letter_code
_entity_poly.pdbx_strand_id
1 'polypeptide(L)'
;MLVLLFLTVSAVLVPANIARGTEYLTPLIAFGNQTFGTNLGPGPFKEADVYYDYPTVATVNGEWGANVFNGNDDNKVFDKILPVGSQWQVYGYTLRTDGWYYYVGGDMWLQADQVKVPASDSYDALLNVEAFLGGRGTKDDYAVAFISDEYGLHYKAARYVYDTLSGGPIFQITHIYNVYADGQVYNMGTTTSRFFMD
;
A
#
# COMPACT_ATOMS: atom_id res chain seq x y z
N MET A 1 44.19 -16.89 40.00
CA MET A 1 42.88 -17.51 39.73
C MET A 1 42.28 -16.76 38.56
N LEU A 2 42.31 -17.35 37.36
CA LEU A 2 41.89 -16.73 36.10
C LEU A 2 40.81 -17.64 35.50
N VAL A 3 39.61 -17.11 35.26
CA VAL A 3 38.50 -17.83 34.65
C VAL A 3 38.46 -17.45 33.17
N LEU A 4 38.65 -18.43 32.29
CA LEU A 4 38.60 -18.27 30.84
C LEU A 4 37.18 -18.62 30.37
N LEU A 5 36.45 -17.66 29.83
CA LEU A 5 35.09 -17.84 29.30
C LEU A 5 35.18 -18.15 27.79
N PHE A 6 34.79 -19.36 27.37
CA PHE A 6 34.63 -19.69 25.95
C PHE A 6 33.20 -19.37 25.49
N LEU A 7 33.07 -18.42 24.56
CA LEU A 7 31.84 -18.16 23.82
C LEU A 7 31.87 -18.98 22.52
N THR A 8 30.95 -19.94 22.39
CA THR A 8 30.68 -20.63 21.13
C THR A 8 29.66 -19.83 20.33
N VAL A 9 30.05 -19.33 19.16
CA VAL A 9 29.13 -18.78 18.15
C VAL A 9 28.83 -19.89 17.16
N SER A 10 27.58 -20.36 17.12
CA SER A 10 27.10 -21.26 16.07
C SER A 10 26.53 -20.41 14.93
N ALA A 11 27.23 -20.35 13.80
CA ALA A 11 26.66 -19.87 12.55
C ALA A 11 25.93 -21.04 11.87
N VAL A 12 24.60 -20.96 11.77
CA VAL A 12 23.80 -21.91 10.98
C VAL A 12 23.65 -21.32 9.58
N LEU A 13 24.39 -21.88 8.62
CA LEU A 13 24.06 -21.72 7.20
C LEU A 13 22.84 -22.59 6.90
N VAL A 14 21.72 -21.96 6.51
CA VAL A 14 20.58 -22.68 5.93
C VAL A 14 20.72 -22.62 4.40
N PRO A 15 20.69 -23.76 3.69
CA PRO A 15 20.75 -23.76 2.23
C PRO A 15 19.45 -23.19 1.65
N ALA A 16 19.59 -22.35 0.63
CA ALA A 16 18.49 -21.85 -0.17
C ALA A 16 17.90 -22.99 -1.02
N ASN A 17 16.76 -23.53 -0.58
CA ASN A 17 15.87 -24.32 -1.41
C ASN A 17 14.49 -23.67 -1.34
N ILE A 18 14.19 -22.78 -2.30
CA ILE A 18 12.82 -22.30 -2.51
C ILE A 18 12.07 -23.44 -3.18
N ALA A 19 11.44 -24.28 -2.36
CA ALA A 19 10.48 -25.27 -2.82
C ALA A 19 9.21 -24.54 -3.27
N ARG A 20 8.83 -24.73 -4.54
CA ARG A 20 7.46 -24.52 -4.99
C ARG A 20 6.63 -25.69 -4.47
N GLY A 21 5.85 -25.46 -3.43
CA GLY A 21 4.88 -26.40 -2.90
C GLY A 21 3.63 -25.65 -2.48
N THR A 22 2.47 -26.20 -2.81
CA THR A 22 1.19 -25.89 -2.15
C THR A 22 1.29 -26.34 -0.71
N GLU A 23 1.91 -25.52 0.13
CA GLU A 23 1.92 -25.72 1.57
C GLU A 23 0.58 -25.22 2.08
N TYR A 24 -0.15 -26.06 2.82
CA TYR A 24 -1.37 -25.64 3.49
C TYR A 24 -0.97 -24.65 4.59
N LEU A 25 -1.02 -23.38 4.25
CA LEU A 25 -0.75 -22.27 5.14
C LEU A 25 -1.85 -22.22 6.21
N THR A 26 -1.53 -21.65 7.35
CA THR A 26 -2.35 -21.56 8.58
C THR A 26 -3.82 -21.21 8.27
N PRO A 27 -4.79 -21.57 9.14
CA PRO A 27 -6.18 -21.21 8.89
C PRO A 27 -6.29 -19.70 8.72
N LEU A 28 -6.73 -19.26 7.54
CA LEU A 28 -7.02 -17.87 7.25
C LEU A 28 -8.14 -17.41 8.18
N ILE A 29 -7.81 -16.55 9.15
CA ILE A 29 -8.83 -15.90 9.98
C ILE A 29 -8.98 -14.47 9.48
N ALA A 30 -10.08 -14.22 8.78
CA ALA A 30 -10.47 -12.90 8.30
C ALA A 30 -11.43 -12.22 9.28
N PHE A 31 -11.11 -11.00 9.68
CA PHE A 31 -11.90 -10.17 10.57
C PHE A 31 -12.34 -8.91 9.83
N GLY A 32 -13.65 -8.76 9.59
CA GLY A 32 -14.17 -7.63 8.84
C GLY A 32 -13.79 -7.69 7.36
N ASN A 33 -14.78 -7.49 6.49
CA ASN A 33 -14.53 -7.31 5.06
C ASN A 33 -15.21 -6.00 4.66
N GLN A 34 -14.43 -5.08 4.12
CA GLN A 34 -14.93 -3.82 3.58
C GLN A 34 -14.69 -3.79 2.08
N THR A 35 -15.73 -3.46 1.33
CA THR A 35 -15.68 -3.30 -0.12
C THR A 35 -15.80 -1.84 -0.50
N PHE A 36 -14.98 -1.41 -1.45
CA PHE A 36 -14.91 -0.05 -1.97
C PHE A 36 -15.12 -0.11 -3.48
N GLY A 37 -16.36 0.14 -3.92
CA GLY A 37 -16.73 0.07 -5.34
C GLY A 37 -16.74 1.43 -6.01
N THR A 38 -16.41 1.47 -7.29
CA THR A 38 -16.55 2.63 -8.19
C THR A 38 -18.00 3.12 -8.33
N ASN A 39 -18.97 2.21 -8.23
CA ASN A 39 -20.40 2.50 -8.30
C ASN A 39 -21.02 2.88 -6.94
N LEU A 40 -20.27 2.75 -5.84
CA LEU A 40 -20.74 3.10 -4.49
C LEU A 40 -20.48 4.59 -4.16
N GLY A 41 -20.28 5.42 -5.20
CA GLY A 41 -19.69 6.75 -5.10
C GLY A 41 -18.16 6.67 -5.25
N PRO A 42 -17.41 7.78 -5.16
CA PRO A 42 -15.99 7.66 -4.89
C PRO A 42 -15.91 6.89 -3.58
N GLY A 43 -15.48 5.61 -3.62
CA GLY A 43 -14.81 5.01 -2.48
C GLY A 43 -13.87 6.10 -1.97
N PRO A 44 -13.88 6.40 -0.66
CA PRO A 44 -13.50 7.72 -0.22
C PRO A 44 -12.16 8.08 -0.85
N PHE A 45 -12.02 9.33 -1.24
CA PHE A 45 -10.76 9.91 -1.72
C PHE A 45 -10.44 9.83 -3.22
N LYS A 46 -11.29 9.23 -4.07
CA LYS A 46 -10.99 9.14 -5.52
C LYS A 46 -11.18 10.41 -6.35
N GLU A 47 -11.71 11.48 -5.77
CA GLU A 47 -11.87 12.73 -6.53
C GLU A 47 -10.51 13.42 -6.65
N ALA A 48 -10.04 13.56 -7.88
CA ALA A 48 -8.86 14.34 -8.17
C ALA A 48 -9.07 15.79 -7.72
N ASP A 49 -7.99 16.42 -7.28
CA ASP A 49 -7.93 17.82 -6.89
C ASP A 49 -8.75 18.21 -5.65
N VAL A 50 -9.18 17.22 -4.85
CA VAL A 50 -9.88 17.44 -3.58
C VAL A 50 -8.93 17.18 -2.41
N TYR A 51 -8.94 18.09 -1.42
CA TYR A 51 -8.19 17.93 -0.18
C TYR A 51 -9.02 17.20 0.88
N TYR A 52 -8.39 16.24 1.54
CA TYR A 52 -8.98 15.48 2.64
C TYR A 52 -8.13 15.62 3.90
N ASP A 53 -8.77 15.98 5.02
CA ASP A 53 -8.11 16.00 6.33
C ASP A 53 -7.67 14.59 6.72
N TYR A 54 -6.41 14.47 7.15
CA TYR A 54 -5.80 13.19 7.50
C TYR A 54 -4.61 13.40 8.42
N PRO A 55 -4.85 13.66 9.71
CA PRO A 55 -3.78 13.87 10.67
C PRO A 55 -3.07 12.54 10.97
N THR A 56 -1.85 12.39 10.48
CA THR A 56 -1.02 11.19 10.72
C THR A 56 0.48 11.53 10.67
N VAL A 57 1.34 10.53 10.79
CA VAL A 57 2.79 10.66 10.59
C VAL A 57 3.21 9.79 9.42
N ALA A 58 3.76 10.41 8.38
CA ALA A 58 4.39 9.70 7.28
C ALA A 58 5.85 9.38 7.63
N THR A 59 6.31 8.18 7.27
CA THR A 59 7.71 7.79 7.34
C THR A 59 8.25 7.62 5.92
N VAL A 60 9.35 8.29 5.60
CA VAL A 60 10.00 8.17 4.28
C VAL A 60 10.58 6.77 4.11
N ASN A 61 10.14 6.06 3.07
CA ASN A 61 10.59 4.69 2.76
C ASN A 61 10.94 4.48 1.28
N GLY A 62 10.90 5.53 0.45
CA GLY A 62 11.43 5.49 -0.92
C GLY A 62 12.94 5.23 -0.93
N GLU A 63 13.44 4.52 -1.96
CA GLU A 63 14.86 4.12 -2.08
C GLU A 63 15.83 5.29 -1.94
N TRP A 64 15.47 6.46 -2.50
CA TRP A 64 16.30 7.66 -2.54
C TRP A 64 15.81 8.77 -1.61
N GLY A 65 14.81 8.50 -0.76
CA GLY A 65 14.08 9.51 0.00
C GLY A 65 12.72 9.83 -0.60
N ALA A 66 12.16 10.98 -0.21
CA ALA A 66 10.87 11.44 -0.72
C ALA A 66 10.90 12.91 -1.18
N ASN A 67 10.30 13.17 -2.33
CA ASN A 67 10.22 14.48 -2.97
C ASN A 67 9.19 15.36 -2.25
N VAL A 68 9.59 16.61 -1.98
CA VAL A 68 8.72 17.67 -1.48
C VAL A 68 8.54 18.71 -2.57
N PHE A 69 7.31 19.17 -2.73
CA PHE A 69 6.92 20.22 -3.65
C PHE A 69 6.29 21.38 -2.89
N ASN A 70 6.53 22.60 -3.37
CA ASN A 70 5.77 23.79 -2.98
C ASN A 70 4.57 23.94 -3.90
N GLY A 71 3.39 24.13 -3.32
CA GLY A 71 2.12 23.99 -4.03
C GLY A 71 1.85 22.53 -4.40
N ASN A 72 0.66 22.28 -4.92
CA ASN A 72 0.26 20.95 -5.37
C ASN A 72 -0.79 21.03 -6.47
N ASP A 73 -0.49 21.78 -7.51
CA ASP A 73 -1.25 21.81 -8.76
C ASP A 73 -0.32 21.42 -9.92
N ASP A 74 -0.78 21.65 -11.16
CA ASP A 74 0.04 21.40 -12.36
C ASP A 74 1.30 22.28 -12.46
N ASN A 75 1.41 23.33 -11.62
CA ASN A 75 2.55 24.25 -11.57
C ASN A 75 3.41 24.07 -10.31
N LYS A 76 3.19 23.00 -9.52
CA LYS A 76 3.98 22.73 -8.32
C LYS A 76 5.48 22.69 -8.61
N VAL A 77 6.26 23.19 -7.67
CA VAL A 77 7.72 23.34 -7.84
C VAL A 77 8.42 22.40 -6.88
N PHE A 78 9.31 21.56 -7.40
CA PHE A 78 10.19 20.73 -6.56
C PHE A 78 11.00 21.61 -5.59
N ASP A 79 10.99 21.26 -4.31
CA ASP A 79 11.73 21.95 -3.25
C ASP A 79 12.98 21.16 -2.84
N LYS A 80 12.77 19.95 -2.31
CA LYS A 80 13.85 19.13 -1.73
C LYS A 80 13.50 17.64 -1.69
N ILE A 81 14.49 16.83 -1.33
CA ILE A 81 14.33 15.41 -0.99
C ILE A 81 14.50 15.26 0.52
N LEU A 82 13.57 14.55 1.16
CA LEU A 82 13.63 14.17 2.56
C LEU A 82 14.38 12.84 2.72
N PRO A 83 15.21 12.69 3.76
CA PRO A 83 16.01 11.49 3.94
C PRO A 83 15.15 10.28 4.33
N VAL A 84 15.59 9.09 3.91
CA VAL A 84 14.97 7.80 4.27
C VAL A 84 14.91 7.64 5.78
N GLY A 85 13.76 7.14 6.26
CA GLY A 85 13.49 6.94 7.68
C GLY A 85 13.09 8.21 8.44
N SER A 86 13.14 9.39 7.83
CA SER A 86 12.60 10.60 8.48
C SER A 86 11.08 10.55 8.59
N GLN A 87 10.56 11.18 9.63
CA GLN A 87 9.14 11.20 9.97
C GLN A 87 8.58 12.61 9.89
N TRP A 88 7.38 12.75 9.32
CA TRP A 88 6.78 14.03 9.01
C TRP A 88 5.30 14.03 9.38
N GLN A 89 4.88 15.08 10.07
CA GLN A 89 3.47 15.30 10.34
C GLN A 89 2.73 15.55 9.03
N VAL A 90 1.69 14.77 8.78
CA VAL A 90 0.74 14.94 7.70
C VAL A 90 -0.53 15.54 8.26
N TYR A 91 -1.10 16.49 7.54
CA TYR A 91 -2.36 17.15 7.89
C TYR A 91 -3.51 16.71 7.00
N GLY A 92 -3.19 16.25 5.79
CA GLY A 92 -4.16 15.84 4.80
C GLY A 92 -3.50 15.30 3.55
N TYR A 93 -4.29 15.03 2.53
CA TYR A 93 -3.80 14.53 1.25
C TYR A 93 -4.74 14.88 0.11
N THR A 94 -4.25 14.67 -1.10
CA THR A 94 -5.02 14.84 -2.33
C THR A 94 -4.45 13.97 -3.45
N LEU A 95 -5.31 13.60 -4.39
CA LEU A 95 -4.95 12.95 -5.63
C LEU A 95 -4.77 13.99 -6.72
N ARG A 96 -3.68 13.90 -7.46
CA ARG A 96 -3.43 14.67 -8.69
C ARG A 96 -3.27 13.72 -9.88
N THR A 97 -3.18 14.31 -11.07
CA THR A 97 -3.02 13.58 -12.34
C THR A 97 -1.79 12.68 -12.35
N ASP A 98 -0.75 13.03 -11.59
CA ASP A 98 0.52 12.33 -11.51
C ASP A 98 0.71 11.49 -10.24
N GLY A 99 -0.27 11.46 -9.34
CA GLY A 99 -0.25 10.59 -8.16
C GLY A 99 -0.80 11.25 -6.90
N TRP A 100 -0.55 10.59 -5.78
CA TRP A 100 -1.02 11.02 -4.46
C TRP A 100 0.02 11.87 -3.74
N TYR A 101 -0.46 12.83 -2.95
CA TYR A 101 0.39 13.75 -2.19
C TYR A 101 -0.13 13.97 -0.78
N TYR A 102 0.78 13.96 0.20
CA TYR A 102 0.49 14.30 1.59
C TYR A 102 0.88 15.75 1.90
N TYR A 103 -0.04 16.51 2.49
CA TYR A 103 0.22 17.87 2.95
C TYR A 103 0.97 17.86 4.28
N VAL A 104 2.14 18.51 4.34
CA VAL A 104 3.01 18.56 5.53
C VAL A 104 3.12 19.97 6.14
N GLY A 105 2.23 20.89 5.73
CA GLY A 105 2.18 22.25 6.26
C GLY A 105 2.97 23.26 5.42
N GLY A 106 2.63 24.55 5.54
CA GLY A 106 3.39 25.63 4.90
C GLY A 106 3.43 25.54 3.36
N ASP A 107 2.33 25.07 2.76
CA ASP A 107 2.21 24.80 1.32
C ASP A 107 3.19 23.74 0.76
N MET A 108 3.71 22.86 1.63
CA MET A 108 4.58 21.75 1.24
C MET A 108 3.82 20.45 1.10
N TRP A 109 4.14 19.70 0.05
CA TRP A 109 3.47 18.46 -0.32
C TRP A 109 4.48 17.36 -0.63
N LEU A 110 4.27 16.21 0.01
CA LEU A 110 5.14 15.05 -0.03
C LEU A 110 4.58 14.01 -0.99
N GLN A 111 5.39 13.53 -1.92
CA GLN A 111 4.96 12.49 -2.87
C GLN A 111 4.66 11.19 -2.13
N ALA A 112 3.41 10.70 -2.24
CA ALA A 112 2.91 9.66 -1.34
C ALA A 112 3.46 8.26 -1.62
N ASP A 113 3.87 7.96 -2.85
CA ASP A 113 4.46 6.66 -3.24
C ASP A 113 5.89 6.45 -2.70
N GLN A 114 6.47 7.48 -2.07
CA GLN A 114 7.80 7.48 -1.48
C GLN A 114 7.79 7.48 0.05
N VAL A 115 6.59 7.38 0.64
CA VAL A 115 6.39 7.30 2.08
C VAL A 115 5.37 6.22 2.43
N LYS A 116 5.35 5.85 3.71
CA LYS A 116 4.30 5.02 4.30
C LYS A 116 3.66 5.73 5.49
N VAL A 117 2.36 5.48 5.70
CA VAL A 117 1.61 5.96 6.87
C VAL A 117 1.10 4.75 7.65
N PRO A 118 1.08 4.78 9.00
CA PRO A 118 0.56 3.66 9.79
C PRO A 118 -0.83 3.22 9.35
N ALA A 119 -1.05 1.91 9.28
CA ALA A 119 -2.34 1.35 8.92
C ALA A 119 -3.09 0.90 10.17
N SER A 120 -3.99 1.76 10.66
CA SER A 120 -4.79 1.46 11.85
C SER A 120 -6.12 0.80 11.51
N ASP A 121 -6.67 1.11 10.34
CA ASP A 121 -7.92 0.54 9.81
C ASP A 121 -7.81 0.17 8.32
N SER A 122 -8.93 -0.30 7.75
CA SER A 122 -9.02 -0.65 6.33
C SER A 122 -8.90 0.55 5.39
N TYR A 123 -9.21 1.77 5.85
CA TYR A 123 -9.07 2.99 5.05
C TYR A 123 -7.60 3.36 4.91
N ASP A 124 -6.84 3.37 6.01
CA ASP A 124 -5.40 3.59 5.97
C ASP A 124 -4.69 2.55 5.11
N ALA A 125 -5.13 1.29 5.20
CA ALA A 125 -4.59 0.21 4.39
C ALA A 125 -4.83 0.44 2.89
N LEU A 126 -6.05 0.82 2.51
CA LEU A 126 -6.38 1.15 1.12
C LEU A 126 -5.58 2.36 0.63
N LEU A 127 -5.46 3.41 1.44
CA LEU A 127 -4.71 4.61 1.09
C LEU A 127 -3.22 4.31 0.82
N ASN A 128 -2.59 3.47 1.65
CA ASN A 128 -1.22 3.03 1.40
C ASN A 128 -1.09 2.25 0.07
N VAL A 129 -2.07 1.42 -0.29
CA VAL A 129 -2.07 0.69 -1.58
C VAL A 129 -2.21 1.66 -2.76
N GLU A 130 -3.13 2.61 -2.67
CA GLU A 130 -3.34 3.63 -3.71
C GLU A 130 -2.12 4.54 -3.89
N ALA A 131 -1.51 4.96 -2.78
CA ALA A 131 -0.25 5.70 -2.77
C ALA A 131 0.86 4.88 -3.43
N PHE A 132 1.05 3.61 -3.03
CA PHE A 132 2.04 2.70 -3.63
C PHE A 132 1.85 2.52 -5.15
N LEU A 133 0.62 2.57 -5.65
CA LEU A 133 0.31 2.48 -7.08
C LEU A 133 0.49 3.80 -7.84
N GLY A 134 0.76 4.90 -7.15
CA GLY A 134 0.91 6.22 -7.76
C GLY A 134 -0.35 6.69 -8.48
N GLY A 135 -1.54 6.39 -7.94
CA GLY A 135 -2.83 6.84 -8.52
C GLY A 135 -3.33 6.04 -9.74
N ARG A 136 -2.64 4.94 -10.11
CA ARG A 136 -3.08 4.04 -11.20
C ARG A 136 -4.34 3.21 -10.86
N GLY A 137 -4.81 3.25 -9.60
CA GLY A 137 -5.91 2.47 -9.05
C GLY A 137 -7.27 3.18 -8.99
N THR A 138 -7.33 4.43 -9.43
CA THR A 138 -8.42 5.39 -9.11
C THR A 138 -9.79 5.00 -9.67
N LYS A 139 -9.86 4.04 -10.60
CA LYS A 139 -11.11 3.54 -11.21
C LYS A 139 -11.37 2.05 -10.97
N ASP A 140 -10.73 1.46 -9.97
CA ASP A 140 -10.88 0.02 -9.68
C ASP A 140 -11.70 -0.23 -8.42
N ASP A 141 -12.28 -1.42 -8.30
CA ASP A 141 -12.95 -1.82 -7.06
C ASP A 141 -11.92 -2.45 -6.11
N TYR A 142 -12.15 -2.29 -4.81
CA TYR A 142 -11.29 -2.87 -3.78
C TYR A 142 -12.08 -3.69 -2.77
N ALA A 143 -11.46 -4.74 -2.24
CA ALA A 143 -11.87 -5.37 -1.00
C ALA A 143 -10.69 -5.37 -0.04
N VAL A 144 -10.91 -4.93 1.21
CA VAL A 144 -9.90 -4.92 2.25
C VAL A 144 -10.40 -5.74 3.44
N ALA A 145 -9.58 -6.67 3.89
CA ALA A 145 -9.87 -7.51 5.04
C ALA A 145 -8.67 -7.52 5.99
N PHE A 146 -8.93 -7.51 7.30
CA PHE A 146 -7.88 -7.72 8.29
C PHE A 146 -7.70 -9.22 8.53
N ILE A 147 -6.46 -9.70 8.44
CA ILE A 147 -6.15 -11.13 8.35
C ILE A 147 -4.98 -11.47 9.26
N SER A 148 -5.06 -12.66 9.86
CA SER A 148 -3.92 -13.34 10.46
C SER A 148 -3.62 -14.61 9.64
N ASP A 149 -2.47 -14.64 8.97
CA ASP A 149 -1.99 -15.79 8.21
C ASP A 149 -0.47 -16.00 8.42
N GLU A 150 0.20 -16.75 7.55
CA GLU A 150 1.65 -17.00 7.57
C GLU A 150 2.52 -15.73 7.52
N TYR A 151 1.97 -14.63 7.00
CA TYR A 151 2.62 -13.33 6.95
C TYR A 151 2.41 -12.50 8.22
N GLY A 152 1.73 -13.06 9.23
CA GLY A 152 1.38 -12.39 10.47
C GLY A 152 0.08 -11.60 10.36
N LEU A 153 -0.08 -10.63 11.26
CA LEU A 153 -1.28 -9.80 11.34
C LEU A 153 -1.14 -8.59 10.40
N HIS A 154 -2.03 -8.48 9.40
CA HIS A 154 -1.96 -7.45 8.37
C HIS A 154 -3.32 -7.22 7.71
N TYR A 155 -3.44 -6.16 6.91
CA TYR A 155 -4.57 -5.97 6.00
C TYR A 155 -4.24 -6.59 4.63
N LYS A 156 -5.17 -7.34 4.06
CA LYS A 156 -5.10 -7.82 2.69
C LYS A 156 -6.05 -6.99 1.84
N ALA A 157 -5.49 -6.29 0.85
CA ALA A 157 -6.24 -5.50 -0.11
C ALA A 157 -6.23 -6.19 -1.47
N ALA A 158 -7.41 -6.48 -2.00
CA ALA A 158 -7.61 -6.97 -3.35
C ALA A 158 -8.11 -5.81 -4.23
N ARG A 159 -7.39 -5.53 -5.32
CA ARG A 159 -7.79 -4.57 -6.36
C ARG A 159 -8.33 -5.34 -7.56
N TYR A 160 -9.56 -5.04 -7.95
CA TYR A 160 -10.26 -5.69 -9.06
C TYR A 160 -10.29 -4.74 -10.26
N VAL A 161 -9.54 -5.10 -11.30
CA VAL A 161 -9.54 -4.40 -12.58
C VAL A 161 -10.45 -5.18 -13.53
N TYR A 162 -11.54 -4.54 -13.93
CA TYR A 162 -12.48 -5.10 -14.90
C TYR A 162 -12.10 -4.64 -16.30
N ASP A 163 -11.88 -5.59 -17.21
CA ASP A 163 -11.72 -5.30 -18.63
C ASP A 163 -12.88 -5.93 -19.42
N THR A 164 -13.44 -5.14 -20.32
CA THR A 164 -14.51 -5.56 -21.23
C THR A 164 -13.93 -5.67 -22.62
N LEU A 165 -13.75 -6.90 -23.11
CA LEU A 165 -13.63 -7.10 -24.55
C LEU A 165 -14.99 -6.79 -25.17
N SER A 166 -15.03 -5.92 -26.18
CA SER A 166 -16.23 -5.57 -26.94
C SER A 166 -17.01 -6.83 -27.37
N GLY A 167 -18.08 -7.16 -26.63
CA GLY A 167 -18.94 -8.33 -26.88
C GLY A 167 -18.41 -9.68 -26.39
N GLY A 168 -17.40 -9.70 -25.50
CA GLY A 168 -16.77 -10.91 -24.97
C GLY A 168 -16.88 -11.07 -23.43
N PRO A 169 -16.29 -12.13 -22.86
CA PRO A 169 -16.32 -12.38 -21.42
C PRO A 169 -15.64 -11.26 -20.63
N ILE A 170 -16.15 -10.97 -19.44
CA ILE A 170 -15.52 -10.03 -18.49
C ILE A 170 -14.31 -10.72 -17.87
N PHE A 171 -13.15 -10.09 -17.97
CA PHE A 171 -11.96 -10.50 -17.22
C PHE A 171 -11.87 -9.66 -15.95
N GLN A 172 -11.59 -10.33 -14.84
CA GLN A 172 -11.22 -9.67 -13.61
C GLN A 172 -9.77 -10.03 -13.31
N ILE A 173 -8.89 -9.04 -13.41
CA ILE A 173 -7.53 -9.17 -12.89
C ILE A 173 -7.60 -8.70 -11.44
N THR A 174 -7.27 -9.61 -10.52
CA THR A 174 -7.17 -9.29 -9.11
C THR A 174 -5.70 -9.11 -8.76
N HIS A 175 -5.31 -7.90 -8.36
CA HIS A 175 -4.02 -7.67 -7.71
C HIS A 175 -4.20 -7.78 -6.20
N ILE A 176 -3.29 -8.48 -5.52
CA ILE A 176 -3.38 -8.70 -4.08
C ILE A 176 -2.20 -8.02 -3.41
N TYR A 177 -2.48 -7.28 -2.34
CA TYR A 177 -1.48 -6.56 -1.55
C TYR A 177 -1.62 -6.92 -0.08
N ASN A 178 -0.48 -7.09 0.60
CA ASN A 178 -0.43 -7.11 2.05
C ASN A 178 0.00 -5.71 2.55
N VAL A 179 -0.71 -5.18 3.54
CA VAL A 179 -0.42 -3.90 4.18
C VAL A 179 -0.25 -4.11 5.67
N TYR A 180 0.95 -3.82 6.17
CA TYR A 180 1.29 -4.00 7.57
C TYR A 180 0.92 -2.77 8.41
N ALA A 181 0.90 -2.95 9.74
CA ALA A 181 0.52 -1.89 10.68
C ALA A 181 1.40 -0.63 10.57
N ASP A 182 2.64 -0.76 10.10
CA ASP A 182 3.55 0.37 9.86
C ASP A 182 3.32 1.06 8.50
N GLY A 183 2.33 0.63 7.72
CA GLY A 183 2.01 1.13 6.38
C GLY A 183 2.76 0.44 5.25
N GLN A 184 3.64 -0.52 5.53
CA GLN A 184 4.41 -1.16 4.47
C GLN A 184 3.50 -2.00 3.56
N VAL A 185 3.56 -1.74 2.26
CA VAL A 185 2.80 -2.46 1.22
C VAL A 185 3.70 -3.47 0.50
N TYR A 186 3.19 -4.68 0.29
CA TYR A 186 3.82 -5.71 -0.55
C TYR A 186 2.84 -6.22 -1.59
N ASN A 187 3.28 -6.25 -2.85
CA ASN A 187 2.53 -6.87 -3.94
C ASN A 187 2.70 -8.40 -3.90
N MET A 188 1.59 -9.11 -3.70
CA MET A 188 1.53 -10.57 -3.61
C MET A 188 1.31 -11.24 -4.97
N GLY A 189 1.16 -10.45 -6.04
CA GLY A 189 0.98 -10.92 -7.39
C GLY A 189 -0.44 -10.68 -7.92
N THR A 190 -0.76 -11.38 -9.01
CA THR A 190 -2.03 -11.27 -9.71
C THR A 190 -2.70 -12.62 -9.88
N THR A 191 -4.02 -12.63 -9.83
CA THR A 191 -4.84 -13.75 -10.27
C THR A 191 -5.79 -13.27 -11.36
N THR A 192 -6.06 -14.14 -12.34
CA THR A 192 -6.99 -13.83 -13.43
C THR A 192 -8.16 -14.81 -13.35
N SER A 193 -9.36 -14.28 -13.17
CA SER A 193 -10.61 -15.03 -13.30
C SER A 193 -11.29 -14.64 -14.62
N ARG A 194 -11.84 -15.65 -15.31
CA ARG A 194 -12.64 -15.47 -16.51
C ARG A 194 -14.09 -15.78 -16.16
N PHE A 195 -14.97 -14.78 -16.31
CA PHE A 195 -16.40 -14.99 -16.14
C PHE A 195 -17.04 -15.22 -17.50
N PHE A 196 -17.72 -16.36 -17.65
CA PHE A 196 -18.58 -16.61 -18.78
C PHE A 196 -19.97 -16.12 -18.40
N MET A 197 -20.51 -15.18 -19.17
CA MET A 197 -21.93 -14.83 -19.10
C MET A 197 -22.66 -15.79 -20.05
N ASP A 198 -23.44 -16.70 -19.48
CA ASP A 198 -24.37 -17.57 -20.22
C ASP A 198 -25.60 -16.79 -20.69
#